data_AF-A0A6M4BNB2-F1
#
_entry.id   AF-A0A6M4BNB2-F1
#
_cell.length_a   1.000
_cell.length_b   1.000
_cell.length_c   1.000
_cell.angle_alpha   90.00
_cell.angle_beta   90.00
_cell.angle_gamma   90.00
#
_symmetry.space_group_name_H-M   'P 1'
#
loop_
_entity.id
_entity.type
_entity.pdbx_description
1 polymer ?
#
loop_
_entity_poly.entity_id
_entity_poly.type
_entity_poly.pdbx_seq_one_letter_code
_entity_poly.pdbx_strand_id
1 'polypeptide(L)'
;TGDYREEEWRRAPADTEYEGRARRSGSREPGVDRSRSRSPRRRSPDSDSDGSPRRGGGMLASARTVPEVVRKATTIWNGALILKNSLFPTKFHLTDGDSEIIDCLMKDEDGKNQLRITQRLRLDQPKLDDV
;
A
#
# COMPACT_ATOMS: atom_id res chain seq x y z
N THR A 1 -9.63 17.75 41.46
CA THR A 1 -8.92 16.57 42.01
C THR A 1 -9.32 15.35 41.21
N GLY A 2 -8.54 14.76 40.33
CA GLY A 2 -7.21 15.03 39.81
C GLY A 2 -7.10 14.17 38.55
N ASP A 3 -6.71 14.81 37.46
CA ASP A 3 -6.43 14.24 36.14
C ASP A 3 -5.00 13.67 36.16
N TYR A 4 -4.83 12.35 36.09
CA TYR A 4 -3.53 11.70 35.98
C TYR A 4 -3.65 10.28 35.38
N ARG A 5 -3.26 10.13 34.11
CA ARG A 5 -2.27 9.15 33.60
C ARG A 5 -2.26 9.10 32.06
N GLU A 6 -1.73 10.16 31.45
CA GLU A 6 -1.29 10.14 30.02
C GLU A 6 0.25 10.27 29.88
N GLU A 7 1.02 10.02 30.96
CA GLU A 7 2.46 10.36 30.99
C GLU A 7 3.42 9.19 30.78
N GLU A 8 2.95 7.99 30.41
CA GLU A 8 3.81 6.79 30.39
C GLU A 8 4.78 6.71 29.18
N TRP A 9 4.63 7.57 28.18
CA TRP A 9 5.43 7.48 26.93
C TRP A 9 6.51 8.55 26.73
N ARG A 10 6.92 9.27 27.79
CA ARG A 10 7.99 10.30 27.70
C ARG A 10 9.22 10.02 28.57
N ARG A 11 9.82 8.83 28.44
CA ARG A 11 11.21 8.61 28.89
C ARG A 11 12.13 8.33 27.70
N ALA A 12 12.91 9.34 27.33
CA ALA A 12 14.16 9.14 26.61
C ALA A 12 15.21 8.59 27.60
N PRO A 13 16.01 7.57 27.25
CA PRO A 13 17.15 7.21 28.08
C PRO A 13 18.22 8.30 27.96
N ALA A 14 18.52 8.91 29.10
CA ALA A 14 19.70 9.74 29.28
C ALA A 14 20.96 8.85 29.27
N ASP A 15 21.95 9.32 28.51
CA ASP A 15 23.38 9.31 28.78
C ASP A 15 23.99 8.07 29.47
N THR A 16 24.78 7.33 28.68
CA THR A 16 25.93 6.58 29.19
C THR A 16 27.08 6.75 28.22
N GLU A 17 27.74 7.89 28.36
CA GLU A 17 29.19 8.05 28.36
C GLU A 17 30.01 6.75 28.18
N TYR A 18 30.58 6.56 26.98
CA TYR A 18 31.77 5.73 26.83
C TYR A 18 32.78 6.42 25.91
N GLU A 19 33.69 7.12 26.58
CA GLU A 19 35.09 7.37 26.22
C GLU A 19 35.40 7.98 24.85
N GLY A 20 35.57 9.30 24.88
CA GLY A 20 36.35 10.03 23.90
C GLY A 20 37.79 9.55 23.84
N ARG A 21 38.14 8.86 22.75
CA ARG A 21 39.54 8.69 22.31
C ARG A 21 39.87 9.73 21.23
N ALA A 22 39.77 11.00 21.59
CA ALA A 22 40.45 12.06 20.87
C ALA A 22 41.93 12.07 21.27
N ARG A 23 42.81 11.47 20.45
CA ARG A 23 44.27 11.74 20.51
C ARG A 23 44.91 11.75 19.12
N ARG A 24 45.35 12.96 18.75
CA ARG A 24 46.55 13.35 17.97
C ARG A 24 46.47 13.09 16.46
N SER A 25 46.30 14.14 15.64
CA SER A 25 47.36 15.05 15.14
C SER A 25 48.41 14.33 14.28
N GLY A 26 48.29 14.52 12.96
CA GLY A 26 49.25 14.03 11.97
C GLY A 26 49.07 14.76 10.63
N SER A 27 49.70 15.94 10.55
CA SER A 27 50.52 16.37 9.40
C SER A 27 49.87 16.59 8.03
N ARG A 28 49.92 17.87 7.62
CA ARG A 28 49.92 18.38 6.25
C ARG A 28 50.81 17.56 5.31
N GLU A 29 50.38 17.37 4.06
CA GLU A 29 51.21 17.59 2.86
C GLU A 29 50.30 17.99 1.68
N PRO A 30 50.70 18.94 0.80
CA PRO A 30 49.87 19.54 -0.23
C PRO A 30 50.25 19.11 -1.66
N GLY A 31 49.25 19.13 -2.55
CA GLY A 31 49.47 19.28 -3.99
C GLY A 31 49.36 18.00 -4.81
N VAL A 32 48.41 17.98 -5.73
CA VAL A 32 48.63 17.74 -7.17
C VAL A 32 47.36 18.21 -7.90
N ASP A 33 47.47 19.37 -8.55
CA ASP A 33 46.64 19.76 -9.68
C ASP A 33 46.78 18.72 -10.81
N ARG A 34 45.67 18.08 -11.17
CA ARG A 34 45.53 17.44 -12.49
C ARG A 34 44.16 17.77 -13.07
N SER A 35 44.09 18.94 -13.68
CA SER A 35 43.11 19.24 -14.72
C SER A 35 43.31 18.29 -15.90
N ARG A 36 42.23 17.63 -16.34
CA ARG A 36 41.92 17.03 -17.67
C ARG A 36 41.01 15.84 -17.39
N SER A 37 39.72 15.87 -17.71
CA SER A 37 39.31 15.79 -19.11
C SER A 37 37.79 15.93 -19.22
N ARG A 38 37.36 16.63 -20.27
CA ARG A 38 35.98 16.76 -20.73
C ARG A 38 35.41 15.38 -21.09
N SER A 39 34.16 15.12 -20.74
CA SER A 39 33.30 14.18 -21.49
C SER A 39 31.88 14.74 -21.55
N PRO A 40 31.26 14.80 -22.76
CA PRO A 40 30.02 15.51 -22.99
C PRO A 40 28.79 14.64 -22.70
N ARG A 41 27.73 15.30 -22.22
CA ARG A 41 26.31 15.00 -22.47
C ARG A 41 25.84 13.58 -22.12
N ARG A 42 25.16 13.46 -20.98
CA ARG A 42 23.93 12.66 -20.89
C ARG A 42 22.82 13.52 -20.30
N ARG A 43 21.99 14.08 -21.18
CA ARG A 43 20.62 14.48 -20.84
C ARG A 43 19.78 13.20 -20.85
N SER A 44 19.10 12.94 -19.72
CA SER A 44 17.70 12.48 -19.52
C SER A 44 16.99 11.77 -20.70
N PRO A 45 16.07 10.81 -20.47
CA PRO A 45 15.00 11.01 -19.48
C PRO A 45 14.43 9.75 -18.80
N ASP A 46 13.67 10.04 -17.76
CA ASP A 46 12.48 9.36 -17.25
C ASP A 46 12.57 7.87 -16.86
N SER A 47 12.40 7.71 -15.56
CA SER A 47 12.09 6.48 -14.87
C SER A 47 10.75 5.95 -15.36
N ASP A 48 10.77 5.15 -16.43
CA ASP A 48 9.64 4.30 -16.84
C ASP A 48 9.54 3.14 -15.84
N SER A 49 9.05 3.44 -14.63
CA SER A 49 8.39 2.44 -13.81
C SER A 49 7.02 2.17 -14.40
N ASP A 50 6.99 1.60 -15.61
CA ASP A 50 5.85 0.85 -16.12
C ASP A 50 5.82 -0.50 -15.39
N GLY A 51 5.64 -0.42 -14.07
CA GLY A 51 5.15 -1.51 -13.26
C GLY A 51 3.69 -1.70 -13.62
N SER A 52 3.42 -2.28 -14.79
CA SER A 52 2.12 -2.85 -15.11
C SER A 52 1.68 -3.68 -13.89
N PRO A 53 0.48 -3.46 -13.31
CA PRO A 53 0.07 -4.11 -12.07
C PRO A 53 -0.14 -5.63 -12.23
N ARG A 54 0.12 -6.16 -13.43
CA ARG A 54 0.09 -7.57 -13.82
C ARG A 54 0.96 -8.49 -12.95
N ARG A 55 1.85 -7.95 -12.10
CA ARG A 55 2.60 -8.73 -11.10
C ARG A 55 1.92 -8.71 -9.73
N GLY A 56 0.80 -9.43 -9.63
CA GLY A 56 0.40 -10.26 -8.46
C GLY A 56 0.41 -9.66 -7.06
N GLY A 57 0.42 -8.33 -6.93
CA GLY A 57 0.48 -7.64 -5.66
C GLY A 57 0.17 -6.17 -5.88
N GLY A 58 -1.07 -5.88 -6.29
CA GLY A 58 -1.56 -4.52 -6.48
C GLY A 58 -1.31 -3.64 -5.24
N MET A 59 -1.59 -2.34 -5.34
CA MET A 59 -1.30 -1.35 -4.29
C MET A 59 -1.69 -1.80 -2.86
N LEU A 60 -2.73 -2.62 -2.72
CA LEU A 60 -3.17 -3.20 -1.45
C LEU A 60 -2.20 -4.21 -0.83
N ALA A 61 -1.47 -5.00 -1.61
CA ALA A 61 -0.54 -6.03 -1.10
C ALA A 61 0.62 -5.43 -0.30
N SER A 62 0.93 -4.15 -0.53
CA SER A 62 1.95 -3.42 0.23
C SER A 62 1.44 -2.82 1.55
N ALA A 63 0.13 -2.85 1.82
CA ALA A 63 -0.44 -2.32 3.05
C ALA A 63 -0.17 -3.28 4.22
N ARG A 64 0.33 -2.74 5.33
CA ARG A 64 0.62 -3.53 6.56
C ARG A 64 -0.37 -3.25 7.69
N THR A 65 -1.19 -2.22 7.53
CA THR A 65 -2.19 -1.82 8.52
C THR A 65 -3.55 -1.59 7.86
N VAL A 66 -4.63 -1.79 8.61
CA VAL A 66 -6.00 -1.56 8.10
C VAL A 66 -6.20 -0.13 7.57
N PRO A 67 -5.73 0.94 8.25
CA PRO A 67 -5.84 2.30 7.71
C PRO A 67 -5.09 2.52 6.40
N GLU A 68 -4.00 1.77 6.13
CA GLU A 68 -3.33 1.80 4.83
C GLU A 68 -4.16 1.14 3.74
N VAL A 69 -4.81 0.01 4.03
CA VAL A 69 -5.71 -0.65 3.09
C VAL A 69 -6.83 0.30 2.69
N VAL A 70 -7.51 0.92 3.66
CA VAL A 70 -8.63 1.85 3.39
C VAL A 70 -8.19 3.04 2.53
N ARG A 71 -6.99 3.60 2.77
CA ARG A 71 -6.46 4.72 1.96
C ARG A 71 -6.09 4.31 0.54
N LYS A 72 -5.62 3.08 0.34
CA LYS A 72 -5.22 2.56 -0.97
C LYS A 72 -6.37 1.90 -1.75
N ALA A 73 -7.46 1.57 -1.07
CA ALA A 73 -8.62 0.88 -1.62
C ALA A 73 -9.51 1.83 -2.44
N THR A 74 -9.68 1.52 -3.72
CA THR A 74 -10.59 2.26 -4.60
C THR A 74 -11.98 1.67 -4.50
N THR A 75 -12.96 2.46 -4.06
CA THR A 75 -14.37 2.06 -4.11
C THR A 75 -14.83 2.09 -5.56
N ILE A 76 -15.22 0.93 -6.09
CA ILE A 76 -15.63 0.77 -7.50
C ILE A 76 -17.12 0.49 -7.64
N TRP A 77 -17.77 0.04 -6.56
CA TRP A 77 -19.19 -0.27 -6.58
C TRP A 77 -19.81 0.09 -5.23
N ASN A 78 -21.02 0.63 -5.28
CA ASN A 78 -21.79 1.02 -4.10
C ASN A 78 -23.27 0.71 -4.37
N GLY A 79 -23.87 -0.05 -3.46
CA GLY A 79 -25.21 -0.59 -3.66
C GLY A 79 -25.70 -1.41 -2.48
N ALA A 80 -26.55 -2.39 -2.76
CA ALA A 80 -27.10 -3.29 -1.74
C ALA A 80 -26.98 -4.76 -2.14
N LEU A 81 -26.69 -5.61 -1.15
CA LEU A 81 -26.83 -7.05 -1.26
C LEU A 81 -28.15 -7.49 -0.65
N ILE A 82 -28.88 -8.35 -1.36
CA ILE A 82 -30.16 -8.90 -0.92
C ILE A 82 -29.98 -10.40 -0.71
N LEU A 83 -30.30 -10.88 0.49
CA LEU A 83 -30.32 -12.29 0.83
C LEU A 83 -31.64 -12.61 1.54
N LYS A 84 -32.49 -13.41 0.89
CA LYS A 84 -33.86 -13.70 1.37
C LYS A 84 -34.61 -12.39 1.66
N ASN A 85 -34.95 -12.15 2.94
CA ASN A 85 -35.70 -11.00 3.40
C ASN A 85 -34.81 -9.90 3.99
N SER A 86 -33.48 -10.01 3.82
CA SER A 86 -32.50 -9.08 4.39
C SER A 86 -31.80 -8.29 3.29
N LEU A 87 -31.58 -7.01 3.57
CA LEU A 87 -30.92 -6.06 2.68
C LEU A 87 -29.73 -5.43 3.41
N PHE A 88 -28.56 -5.49 2.78
CA PHE A 88 -27.29 -4.99 3.33
C PHE A 88 -26.72 -3.91 2.40
N PRO A 89 -26.76 -2.63 2.78
CA PRO A 89 -26.02 -1.61 2.06
C PRO A 89 -24.53 -1.91 2.14
N THR A 90 -23.82 -1.92 1.01
CA THR A 90 -22.40 -2.26 0.98
C THR A 90 -21.64 -1.50 -0.10
N LYS A 91 -20.33 -1.38 0.13
CA LYS A 91 -19.37 -0.81 -0.81
C LYS A 91 -18.34 -1.87 -1.13
N PHE A 92 -18.04 -2.05 -2.40
CA PHE A 92 -16.96 -2.92 -2.84
C PHE A 92 -15.77 -2.10 -3.27
N HIS A 93 -14.61 -2.57 -2.84
CA HIS A 93 -13.33 -1.98 -3.14
C HIS A 93 -12.56 -2.93 -4.05
N LEU A 94 -11.95 -2.40 -5.10
CA LEU A 94 -11.19 -3.21 -6.04
C LEU A 94 -9.93 -3.72 -5.36
N THR A 95 -9.77 -5.03 -5.31
CA THR A 95 -8.56 -5.68 -4.79
C THR A 95 -7.59 -6.04 -5.90
N ASP A 96 -8.13 -6.65 -6.97
CA ASP A 96 -7.42 -7.04 -8.19
C ASP A 96 -8.46 -7.28 -9.30
N GLY A 97 -8.00 -7.45 -10.54
CA GLY A 97 -8.84 -7.73 -11.71
C GLY A 97 -9.22 -6.49 -12.53
N ASP A 98 -10.23 -6.64 -13.38
CA ASP A 98 -10.67 -5.64 -14.36
C ASP A 98 -11.94 -4.92 -13.91
N SER A 99 -11.88 -3.58 -13.83
CA SER A 99 -13.02 -2.74 -13.48
C SER A 99 -14.16 -2.76 -14.50
N GLU A 100 -13.88 -3.01 -15.79
CA GLU A 100 -14.91 -3.03 -16.84
C GLU A 100 -15.89 -4.19 -16.64
N ILE A 101 -15.43 -5.30 -16.07
CA ILE A 101 -16.26 -6.47 -15.74
C ILE A 101 -17.33 -6.09 -14.70
N ILE A 102 -16.98 -5.23 -13.73
CA ILE A 102 -17.91 -4.78 -12.69
C ILE A 102 -19.07 -4.00 -13.30
N ASP A 103 -18.79 -3.08 -14.22
CA ASP A 103 -19.83 -2.25 -14.84
C ASP A 103 -20.83 -3.07 -15.69
N CYS A 104 -20.37 -4.19 -16.24
CA CYS A 104 -21.15 -5.12 -17.05
C CYS A 104 -21.96 -6.12 -16.21
N LEU A 105 -21.41 -6.61 -15.09
CA LEU A 105 -21.99 -7.73 -14.34
C LEU A 105 -22.65 -7.36 -13.01
N MET A 106 -22.25 -6.25 -12.38
CA MET A 106 -22.64 -5.93 -11.00
C MET A 106 -23.89 -5.05 -10.93
N LYS A 107 -24.85 -5.29 -11.83
CA LYS A 107 -26.14 -4.61 -11.91
C LYS A 107 -27.27 -5.64 -11.98
N ASP A 108 -28.44 -5.29 -11.48
CA ASP A 108 -29.65 -6.09 -11.65
C ASP A 108 -30.26 -5.93 -13.06
N GLU A 109 -31.39 -6.58 -13.28
CA GLU A 109 -32.16 -6.51 -14.53
C GLU A 109 -32.65 -5.10 -14.86
N ASP A 110 -32.77 -4.22 -13.87
CA ASP A 110 -33.15 -2.81 -14.03
C ASP A 110 -31.92 -1.89 -14.20
N GLY A 111 -30.70 -2.43 -14.20
CA GLY A 111 -29.45 -1.66 -14.25
C GLY A 111 -29.04 -1.00 -12.93
N LYS A 112 -29.68 -1.34 -11.81
CA LYS A 112 -29.36 -0.81 -10.47
C LYS A 112 -28.31 -1.68 -9.78
N ASN A 113 -27.57 -1.07 -8.86
CA ASN A 113 -26.58 -1.74 -8.03
C ASN A 113 -27.24 -2.54 -6.87
N GLN A 114 -28.14 -3.48 -7.19
CA GLN A 114 -28.81 -4.34 -6.20
C GLN A 114 -28.61 -5.82 -6.54
N LEU A 115 -27.69 -6.48 -5.84
CA LEU A 115 -27.34 -7.86 -6.14
C LEU A 115 -28.08 -8.83 -5.21
N ARG A 116 -28.84 -9.76 -5.79
CA ARG A 116 -29.57 -10.78 -5.04
C ARG A 116 -28.80 -12.10 -5.02
N ILE A 117 -28.49 -12.58 -3.82
CA ILE A 117 -27.83 -13.87 -3.63
C ILE A 117 -28.91 -14.97 -3.69
N THR A 118 -28.90 -15.74 -4.78
CA THR A 118 -29.85 -16.84 -5.02
C THR A 118 -29.21 -18.22 -4.96
N GLN A 119 -27.87 -18.28 -5.02
CA GLN A 119 -27.09 -19.51 -5.09
C GLN A 119 -25.90 -19.47 -4.12
N ARG A 120 -25.35 -20.64 -3.80
CA ARG A 120 -24.12 -20.77 -3.01
C ARG A 120 -23.23 -21.85 -3.61
N LEU A 121 -21.94 -21.56 -3.69
CA LEU A 121 -20.91 -22.54 -4.00
C LEU A 121 -20.42 -23.19 -2.70
N ARG A 122 -20.18 -24.51 -2.71
CA ARG A 122 -19.48 -25.19 -1.61
C ARG A 122 -17.98 -25.06 -1.87
N LEU A 123 -17.21 -24.80 -0.81
CA LEU A 123 -15.75 -24.63 -0.89
C LEU A 123 -15.05 -25.95 -0.55
N ASP A 124 -15.27 -26.98 -1.36
CA ASP A 124 -14.49 -28.21 -1.36
C ASP A 124 -13.21 -28.04 -2.19
N GLN A 125 -12.17 -28.83 -1.88
CA GLN A 125 -10.84 -28.67 -2.51
C GLN A 125 -10.89 -28.60 -4.05
N PRO A 126 -11.63 -29.48 -4.76
CA PRO A 126 -11.69 -29.39 -6.22
C PRO A 126 -12.24 -28.06 -6.73
N LYS A 127 -13.14 -27.41 -5.98
CA LYS A 127 -13.69 -26.09 -6.34
C LYS A 127 -12.76 -24.95 -6.04
N LEU A 128 -11.87 -25.10 -5.06
CA LEU A 128 -10.83 -24.11 -4.79
C LEU A 128 -9.74 -24.13 -5.86
N ASP A 129 -9.48 -25.29 -6.46
CA ASP A 129 -8.48 -25.41 -7.53
C ASP A 129 -8.97 -24.81 -8.87
N ASP A 130 -10.29 -24.72 -9.06
CA ASP A 130 -10.94 -24.15 -10.26
C ASP A 130 -11.03 -22.61 -10.24
N VAL A 131 -10.90 -21.95 -9.07
CA VAL A 131 -11.17 -20.52 -8.86
C VAL A 131 -9.91 -19.69 -8.68
#